data_AF-X1E6A0-F1
#
_entry.id   AF-X1E6A0-F1
#
_cell.length_a   1.000
_cell.length_b   1.000
_cell.length_c   1.000
_cell.angle_alpha   90.00
_cell.angle_beta   90.00
_cell.angle_gamma   90.00
#
_symmetry.space_group_name_H-M   'P 1'
#
loop_
_entity.id
_entity.type
_entity.pdbx_description
1 polymer ?
#
loop_
_entity_poly.entity_id
_entity_poly.type
_entity_poly.pdbx_seq_one_letter_code
_entity_poly.pdbx_strand_id
1 'polypeptide(L)'
;MESYESPYANEILKKYFSLERSGMLADKDMFKNQEDINARMRGILFDWINEVSSMFKLQLKTLILSFTYMDIFIQRKYISRENLQGYGIVCLHLAAKMTEVYTPAIKDYVYVSDGNI
;
A
#
# COMPACT_ATOMS: atom_id res chain seq x y z
N MET A 1 -35.38 12.05 7.53
CA MET A 1 -34.60 12.09 6.28
C MET A 1 -34.35 10.64 5.93
N GLU A 2 -35.05 10.10 4.93
CA GLU A 2 -34.76 8.74 4.45
C GLU A 2 -33.31 8.71 3.96
N SER A 3 -32.55 7.70 4.39
CA SER A 3 -31.18 7.51 3.94
C SER A 3 -31.21 7.18 2.45
N TYR A 4 -30.79 8.11 1.60
CA TYR A 4 -30.61 7.85 0.18
C TYR A 4 -29.58 6.74 0.00
N GLU A 5 -30.01 5.60 -0.53
CA GLU A 5 -29.12 4.51 -0.91
C GLU A 5 -28.83 4.60 -2.41
N SER A 6 -27.54 4.61 -2.77
CA SER A 6 -27.13 4.68 -4.17
C SER A 6 -27.65 3.45 -4.94
N PRO A 7 -28.26 3.61 -6.12
CA PRO A 7 -28.74 2.47 -6.92
C PRO A 7 -27.61 1.53 -7.36
N TYR A 8 -26.36 2.01 -7.32
CA TYR A 8 -25.17 1.23 -7.66
C TYR A 8 -24.58 0.44 -6.48
N ALA A 9 -25.06 0.64 -5.25
CA ALA A 9 -24.46 0.06 -4.05
C ALA A 9 -24.32 -1.46 -4.15
N ASN A 10 -25.40 -2.14 -4.55
CA ASN A 10 -25.42 -3.60 -4.73
C ASN A 10 -24.43 -4.10 -5.79
N GLU A 11 -24.27 -3.38 -6.90
CA GLU A 11 -23.33 -3.75 -7.96
C GLU A 11 -21.89 -3.57 -7.50
N ILE A 12 -21.59 -2.43 -6.87
CA ILE A 12 -20.27 -2.12 -6.31
C ILE A 12 -19.87 -3.17 -5.28
N LEU A 13 -20.76 -3.52 -4.35
CA LEU A 13 -20.51 -4.54 -3.33
C LEU A 13 -20.28 -5.92 -3.96
N LYS A 14 -21.12 -6.32 -4.93
CA LYS A 14 -20.93 -7.59 -5.66
C LYS A 14 -19.57 -7.64 -6.35
N LYS A 15 -19.16 -6.56 -7.01
CA LYS A 15 -17.85 -6.45 -7.65
C LYS A 15 -16.73 -6.53 -6.63
N TYR A 16 -16.83 -5.80 -5.53
CA TYR A 16 -15.85 -5.82 -4.45
C TYR A 16 -15.64 -7.24 -3.88
N PHE A 17 -16.71 -7.95 -3.52
CA PHE A 17 -16.63 -9.34 -3.05
C PHE A 17 -16.11 -10.32 -4.11
N SER A 18 -16.30 -10.03 -5.40
CA SER A 18 -15.73 -10.85 -6.48
C SER A 18 -14.21 -10.69 -6.56
N LEU A 19 -13.71 -9.47 -6.36
CA LEU A 19 -12.28 -9.16 -6.38
C LEU A 19 -11.57 -9.77 -5.17
N GLU A 20 -12.16 -9.70 -3.97
CA GLU A 20 -11.61 -10.35 -2.78
C GLU A 20 -11.43 -11.87 -2.97
N ARG A 21 -12.38 -12.51 -3.67
CA ARG A 21 -12.32 -13.95 -3.97
C ARG A 21 -11.38 -14.33 -5.12
N SER A 22 -10.93 -13.37 -5.92
CA SER A 22 -10.09 -13.63 -7.09
C SER A 22 -8.61 -13.89 -6.76
N GLY A 23 -8.21 -13.83 -5.48
CA GLY A 23 -6.81 -13.94 -5.08
C GLY A 23 -5.99 -12.69 -5.44
N MET A 24 -6.66 -11.55 -5.62
CA MET A 24 -6.01 -10.26 -5.86
C MET A 24 -5.37 -9.65 -4.62
N LEU A 25 -5.72 -10.14 -3.42
CA LEU A 25 -5.13 -9.74 -2.16
C LEU A 25 -4.05 -10.74 -1.73
N ALA A 26 -3.07 -10.25 -0.97
CA ALA A 26 -2.04 -11.11 -0.42
C ALA A 26 -2.63 -12.14 0.55
N ASP A 27 -2.21 -13.39 0.40
CA ASP A 27 -2.60 -14.48 1.26
C ASP A 27 -1.58 -14.72 2.40
N LYS A 28 -1.84 -15.73 3.22
CA LYS A 28 -0.98 -16.10 4.37
C LYS A 28 0.40 -16.60 3.94
N ASP A 29 0.54 -17.06 2.70
CA ASP A 29 1.76 -17.60 2.13
C ASP A 29 2.54 -16.55 1.31
N MET A 30 2.24 -15.26 1.50
CA MET A 30 2.88 -14.14 0.80
C MET A 30 4.42 -14.19 0.79
N PHE A 31 5.05 -14.72 1.85
CA PHE A 31 6.51 -14.82 1.94
C PHE A 31 7.09 -16.13 1.42
N LYS A 32 6.28 -17.06 0.89
CA LYS A 32 6.74 -18.39 0.45
C LYS A 32 7.86 -18.33 -0.60
N ASN A 33 7.87 -17.28 -1.43
CA ASN A 33 8.87 -17.06 -2.48
C ASN A 33 9.93 -16.00 -2.08
N GLN A 34 9.99 -15.62 -0.80
CA GLN A 34 10.93 -14.62 -0.28
C GLN A 34 12.01 -15.30 0.56
N GLU A 35 13.27 -15.11 0.18
CA GLU A 35 14.41 -15.62 0.94
C GLU A 35 15.08 -14.54 1.81
N ASP A 36 14.97 -13.27 1.41
CA ASP A 36 15.73 -12.16 2.02
C ASP A 36 14.87 -11.21 2.89
N ILE A 37 13.54 -11.33 2.79
CA ILE A 37 12.59 -10.55 3.59
C ILE A 37 11.58 -11.45 4.29
N ASN A 38 11.04 -10.96 5.41
CA ASN A 38 10.07 -11.70 6.22
C ASN A 38 9.01 -10.78 6.83
N ALA A 39 8.03 -11.37 7.51
CA ALA A 39 6.91 -10.66 8.13
C ALA A 39 7.36 -9.59 9.15
N ARG A 40 8.47 -9.80 9.87
CA ARG A 40 9.01 -8.81 10.81
C ARG A 40 9.54 -7.58 10.06
N MET A 41 10.29 -7.78 8.98
CA MET A 41 10.81 -6.68 8.16
C MET A 41 9.68 -5.88 7.51
N ARG A 42 8.60 -6.55 7.08
CA ARG A 42 7.36 -5.88 6.64
C ARG A 42 6.75 -5.01 7.75
N GLY A 43 6.67 -5.52 8.98
CA GLY A 43 6.17 -4.73 10.12
C GLY A 43 6.96 -3.44 10.32
N ILE A 44 8.30 -3.55 10.36
CA ILE A 44 9.21 -2.40 10.49
C ILE A 44 9.02 -1.41 9.34
N LEU A 45 8.89 -1.90 8.10
CA LEU A 45 8.61 -1.06 6.95
C LEU A 45 7.28 -0.32 7.10
N PHE A 46 6.23 -0.99 7.55
CA PHE A 46 4.89 -0.42 7.64
C PHE A 46 4.79 0.64 8.73
N ASP A 47 5.47 0.43 9.86
CA ASP A 47 5.59 1.43 10.93
C ASP A 47 6.26 2.70 10.38
N TRP A 48 7.37 2.54 9.65
CA TRP A 48 8.07 3.66 9.02
C TRP A 48 7.22 4.37 7.93
N ILE A 49 6.53 3.61 7.06
CA ILE A 49 5.61 4.19 6.07
C ILE A 49 4.48 4.97 6.74
N ASN A 50 3.97 4.50 7.88
CA ASN A 50 2.94 5.21 8.65
C ASN A 50 3.45 6.56 9.18
N GLU A 51 4.70 6.62 9.64
CA GLU A 51 5.36 7.87 10.03
C GLU A 51 5.48 8.83 8.84
N VAL A 52 5.99 8.36 7.69
CA VAL A 52 6.12 9.15 6.46
C VAL A 52 4.77 9.66 5.97
N SER A 53 3.76 8.80 5.95
CA SER A 53 2.38 9.16 5.60
C SER A 53 1.83 10.25 6.51
N SER A 54 2.14 10.17 7.81
CA SER A 54 1.73 11.18 8.80
C SER A 54 2.43 12.52 8.58
N MET A 55 3.73 12.51 8.25
CA MET A 55 4.49 13.73 7.90
C MET A 55 3.89 14.44 6.68
N PHE A 56 3.49 13.68 5.67
CA PHE A 56 2.82 14.20 4.47
C PHE A 56 1.32 14.48 4.66
N LYS A 57 0.75 14.18 5.83
CA LYS A 57 -0.67 14.34 6.16
C LYS A 57 -1.60 13.65 5.17
N LEU A 58 -1.20 12.48 4.68
CA LEU A 58 -2.00 11.68 3.74
C LEU A 58 -3.21 11.07 4.44
N GLN A 59 -4.27 10.82 3.68
CA GLN A 59 -5.50 10.22 4.18
C GLN A 59 -5.29 8.74 4.53
N LEU A 60 -6.04 8.23 5.51
CA LEU A 60 -5.95 6.83 5.93
C LEU A 60 -6.17 5.84 4.77
N LYS A 61 -7.07 6.15 3.83
CA LYS A 61 -7.29 5.32 2.63
C LYS A 61 -6.01 5.16 1.79
N THR A 62 -5.17 6.19 1.75
CA THR A 62 -3.92 6.23 0.99
C THR A 62 -2.89 5.30 1.65
N LEU A 63 -2.77 5.38 2.98
CA LEU A 63 -1.92 4.50 3.76
C LEU A 63 -2.32 3.03 3.58
N ILE A 64 -3.60 2.71 3.77
CA ILE A 64 -4.11 1.33 3.64
C ILE A 64 -3.90 0.80 2.22
N LEU A 65 -4.10 1.64 1.20
CA LEU A 65 -3.86 1.25 -0.18
C LEU A 65 -2.38 0.99 -0.44
N SER A 66 -1.48 1.80 0.12
CA SER A 66 -0.03 1.59 0.00
C SER A 66 0.42 0.25 0.60
N PHE A 67 -0.12 -0.13 1.76
CA PHE A 67 0.13 -1.42 2.40
C PHE A 67 -0.37 -2.58 1.54
N THR A 68 -1.57 -2.42 0.96
CA THR A 68 -2.15 -3.41 0.05
C THR A 68 -1.27 -3.61 -1.19
N TYR A 69 -0.78 -2.52 -1.78
CA TYR A 69 0.16 -2.59 -2.91
C TYR A 69 1.46 -3.29 -2.53
N MET A 70 2.02 -2.98 -1.36
CA MET A 70 3.26 -3.59 -0.89
C MET A 70 3.09 -5.10 -0.67
N ASP A 71 1.99 -5.52 -0.05
CA ASP A 71 1.72 -6.94 0.21
C ASP A 71 1.55 -7.74 -1.08
N ILE A 72 0.77 -7.20 -2.03
CA ILE A 72 0.62 -7.80 -3.36
C ILE A 72 1.97 -7.90 -4.06
N PHE A 73 2.83 -6.89 -3.91
CA PHE A 73 4.16 -6.87 -4.52
C PHE A 73 5.09 -7.92 -3.91
N ILE A 74 5.11 -8.05 -2.57
CA ILE A 74 5.84 -9.11 -1.85
C ILE A 74 5.40 -10.50 -2.32
N GLN A 75 4.10 -10.75 -2.47
CA GLN A 75 3.62 -12.06 -2.90
C GLN A 75 4.08 -12.42 -4.33
N ARG A 76 4.20 -11.43 -5.21
CA ARG A 76 4.38 -11.62 -6.66
C ARG A 76 5.81 -11.48 -7.15
N LYS A 77 6.70 -10.82 -6.39
CA LYS A 77 8.05 -10.49 -6.82
C LYS A 77 9.05 -10.74 -5.71
N TYR A 78 10.16 -11.37 -6.04
CA TYR A 78 11.31 -11.43 -5.13
C TYR A 78 11.83 -10.01 -4.85
N ILE A 79 12.06 -9.70 -3.59
CA ILE A 79 12.53 -8.39 -3.13
C ILE A 79 13.75 -8.62 -2.26
N SER A 80 14.87 -7.97 -2.61
CA SER A 80 16.02 -7.90 -1.71
C SER A 80 15.74 -6.92 -0.57
N ARG A 81 16.34 -7.17 0.59
CA ARG A 81 16.20 -6.35 1.78
C ARG A 81 16.61 -4.90 1.57
N GLU A 82 17.62 -4.68 0.74
CA GLU A 82 18.18 -3.35 0.42
C GLU A 82 17.17 -2.49 -0.34
N ASN A 83 16.33 -3.10 -1.17
CA ASN A 83 15.33 -2.39 -1.97
C ASN A 83 13.97 -2.27 -1.27
N LEU A 84 13.80 -2.88 -0.09
CA LEU A 84 12.50 -3.00 0.57
C LEU A 84 11.87 -1.64 0.89
N GLN A 85 12.65 -0.69 1.40
CA GLN A 85 12.18 0.67 1.69
C GLN A 85 11.83 1.45 0.41
N GLY A 86 12.64 1.33 -0.64
CA GLY A 86 12.38 1.95 -1.94
C GLY A 86 11.03 1.49 -2.51
N TYR A 87 10.75 0.19 -2.49
CA TYR A 87 9.44 -0.33 -2.92
C TYR A 87 8.29 0.16 -2.03
N GLY A 88 8.50 0.30 -0.73
CA GLY A 88 7.54 0.90 0.19
C GLY A 88 7.17 2.33 -0.20
N ILE A 89 8.17 3.16 -0.54
CA ILE A 89 7.96 4.53 -1.01
C ILE A 89 7.24 4.57 -2.35
N VAL A 90 7.61 3.70 -3.29
CA VAL A 90 6.91 3.58 -4.58
C VAL A 90 5.44 3.24 -4.36
N CYS A 91 5.13 2.32 -3.45
CA CYS A 91 3.75 1.95 -3.12
C CYS A 91 2.98 3.12 -2.48
N LEU A 92 3.60 3.86 -1.56
CA LEU A 92 2.99 5.04 -0.93
C LEU A 92 2.74 6.16 -1.95
N HIS A 93 3.72 6.42 -2.81
CA HIS A 93 3.60 7.44 -3.85
C HIS A 93 2.54 7.08 -4.89
N LEU A 94 2.47 5.81 -5.30
CA LEU A 94 1.43 5.31 -6.20
C LEU A 94 0.05 5.45 -5.58
N ALA A 95 -0.13 5.01 -4.33
CA ALA A 95 -1.38 5.16 -3.61
C ALA A 95 -1.81 6.63 -3.54
N ALA A 96 -0.89 7.52 -3.18
CA ALA A 96 -1.17 8.94 -3.06
C ALA A 96 -1.58 9.58 -4.40
N LYS A 97 -1.02 9.15 -5.53
CA LYS A 97 -1.48 9.59 -6.87
C LYS A 97 -2.89 9.12 -7.21
N MET A 98 -3.34 8.00 -6.66
CA MET A 98 -4.64 7.41 -6.95
C MET A 98 -5.76 7.98 -6.07
N THR A 99 -5.44 8.44 -4.86
CA THR A 99 -6.44 8.75 -3.83
C THR A 99 -6.44 10.20 -3.37
N GLU A 100 -5.30 10.89 -3.44
CA GLU A 100 -5.17 12.27 -2.96
C GLU A 100 -5.47 13.27 -4.08
N VAL A 101 -6.03 14.42 -3.68
CA VAL A 101 -6.19 15.57 -4.59
C VAL A 101 -4.83 16.22 -4.85
N TYR A 102 -3.99 16.30 -3.81
CA TYR A 102 -2.65 16.85 -3.88
C TYR A 102 -1.65 15.82 -3.37
N THR A 103 -0.74 15.42 -4.26
CA THR A 103 0.26 14.38 -3.98
C THR A 103 1.61 15.03 -3.67
N PRO A 104 2.39 14.53 -2.68
CA PRO A 104 3.76 15.00 -2.46
C PRO A 104 4.63 14.77 -3.71
N ALA A 105 5.63 15.64 -3.92
CA ALA A 105 6.54 15.50 -5.05
C ALA A 105 7.55 14.39 -4.77
N ILE A 106 8.07 13.75 -5.83
CA ILE A 106 9.03 12.64 -5.68
C ILE A 106 10.28 13.02 -4.86
N LYS A 107 10.74 14.27 -4.99
CA LYS A 107 11.84 14.84 -4.21
C LYS A 107 11.59 14.84 -2.70
N ASP A 108 10.33 14.96 -2.28
CA ASP A 108 9.97 15.01 -0.86
C ASP A 108 10.11 13.60 -0.25
N TYR A 109 9.82 12.56 -1.04
CA TYR A 109 10.04 11.16 -0.64
C TYR A 109 11.53 10.82 -0.51
N VAL A 110 12.38 11.31 -1.42
CA VAL A 110 13.85 11.14 -1.35
C VAL A 110 14.44 11.82 -0.11
N TYR A 111 13.87 12.97 0.27
CA TYR A 111 14.29 13.70 1.46
C TYR A 111 13.99 12.94 2.75
N VAL A 112 12.76 12.40 2.90
CA VAL A 112 12.36 11.67 4.13
C VAL A 112 13.00 10.29 4.27
N SER A 113 13.63 9.77 3.23
CA SER A 113 14.40 8.52 3.27
C SER A 113 15.89 8.76 3.52
N ASP A 114 16.29 9.97 3.93
CA ASP A 114 17.69 10.38 4.11
C ASP A 114 18.57 10.13 2.87
N GLY A 115 17.98 10.14 1.67
CA GLY A 115 18.67 9.81 0.42
C GLY A 115 19.07 8.34 0.26
N ASN A 116 18.55 7.43 1.09
CA ASN A 116 18.84 6.00 1.06
C ASN A 116 17.91 5.19 0.14
N ILE A 117 17.19 5.84 -0.78
CA ILE A 117 16.37 5.22 -1.85
C ILE A 117 16.75 5.75 -3.22
#